data_AF-A0A5J9W8U0-F1
#
_entry.id   AF-A0A5J9W8U0-F1
#
_cell.length_a   1.000
_cell.length_b   1.000
_cell.length_c   1.000
_cell.angle_alpha   90.00
_cell.angle_beta   90.00
_cell.angle_gamma   90.00
#
_symmetry.space_group_name_H-M   'P 1'
#
loop_
_entity.id
_entity.type
_entity.pdbx_description
1 polymer ?
#
loop_
_entity_poly.entity_id
_entity_poly.type
_entity_poly.pdbx_seq_one_letter_code
_entity_poly.pdbx_strand_id
1 'polypeptide(L)'
;METEAAAARQAKESLELAFQMSQILDTGLDRHTLSLLMALCDRGANPEALAALVRELSSAAPPAAAAAPAPVSNGTAAPAPTTASLFPSGLRHP
;
A
#
# COMPACT_ATOMS: atom_id res chain seq x y z
N MET A 1 22.64 -2.76 30.92
CA MET A 1 21.90 -3.28 29.75
C MET A 1 20.38 -3.29 29.95
N GLU A 2 19.85 -3.51 31.16
CA GLU A 2 18.40 -3.55 31.40
C GLU A 2 17.67 -2.21 31.15
N THR A 3 18.33 -1.08 31.39
CA THR A 3 17.78 0.27 31.13
C THR A 3 17.64 0.60 29.65
N GLU A 4 18.57 0.12 28.81
CA GLU A 4 18.52 0.35 27.36
C GLU A 4 17.37 -0.44 26.71
N ALA A 5 17.13 -1.66 27.19
CA ALA A 5 15.98 -2.46 26.77
C ALA A 5 14.64 -1.83 27.21
N ALA A 6 14.58 -1.19 28.38
CA ALA A 6 13.41 -0.46 28.84
C ALA A 6 13.15 0.80 27.99
N ALA A 7 14.20 1.58 27.70
CA ALA A 7 14.10 2.77 26.84
C ALA A 7 13.63 2.41 25.42
N ALA A 8 14.15 1.31 24.84
CA ALA A 8 13.73 0.83 23.53
C ALA A 8 12.26 0.37 23.51
N ARG A 9 11.74 -0.21 24.61
CA ARG A 9 10.31 -0.55 24.73
C ARG A 9 9.45 0.70 24.82
N GLN A 10 9.83 1.65 25.67
CA GLN A 10 9.11 2.91 25.82
C GLN A 10 9.03 3.70 24.51
N ALA A 11 10.13 3.74 23.73
CA ALA A 11 10.13 4.39 22.42
C ALA A 11 9.17 3.70 21.43
N LYS A 12 9.10 2.37 21.43
CA LYS A 12 8.15 1.61 20.60
C LYS A 12 6.70 1.86 20.99
N GLU A 13 6.41 1.87 22.28
CA GLU A 13 5.07 2.16 22.81
C GLU A 13 4.65 3.59 22.48
N SER A 14 5.56 4.56 22.59
CA SER A 14 5.32 5.95 22.21
C SER A 14 5.01 6.08 20.71
N LEU A 15 5.78 5.42 19.84
CA LEU A 15 5.54 5.40 18.41
C LEU A 15 4.19 4.74 18.07
N GLU A 16 3.84 3.66 18.75
CA GLU A 16 2.57 2.97 18.53
C GLU A 16 1.36 3.81 18.94
N LEU A 17 1.44 4.50 20.08
CA LEU A 17 0.40 5.43 20.50
C LEU A 17 0.24 6.57 19.50
N ALA A 18 1.35 7.17 19.06
CA ALA A 18 1.34 8.22 18.04
C ALA A 18 0.71 7.74 16.71
N PHE A 19 0.98 6.49 16.32
CA PHE A 19 0.37 5.88 15.15
C PHE A 19 -1.14 5.69 15.32
N GLN A 20 -1.61 5.23 16.49
CA GLN A 20 -3.05 5.15 16.74
C GLN A 20 -3.73 6.52 16.65
N MET A 21 -3.09 7.57 17.16
CA MET A 21 -3.58 8.95 17.01
C MET A 21 -3.63 9.38 15.54
N SER A 22 -2.61 9.04 14.75
CA SER A 22 -2.55 9.40 13.33
C SER A 22 -3.64 8.71 12.49
N GLN A 23 -4.03 7.50 12.88
CA GLN A 23 -5.15 6.75 12.27
C GLN A 23 -6.50 7.36 12.65
N ILE A 24 -6.70 7.76 13.91
CA ILE A 24 -7.94 8.42 14.35
C ILE A 24 -8.16 9.76 13.62
N LEU A 25 -7.07 10.47 13.34
CA LEU A 25 -7.09 11.74 12.61
C LEU A 25 -7.07 11.57 11.08
N ASP A 26 -7.11 10.34 10.57
CA ASP A 26 -7.07 10.01 9.14
C ASP A 26 -5.95 10.75 8.37
N THR A 27 -4.78 10.86 8.98
CA THR A 27 -3.63 11.56 8.37
C THR A 27 -3.01 10.83 7.17
N GLY A 28 -3.31 9.54 7.01
CA GLY A 28 -2.79 8.70 5.92
C GLY A 28 -1.30 8.36 6.03
N LEU A 29 -0.69 8.52 7.22
CA LEU A 29 0.73 8.28 7.43
C LEU A 29 1.00 6.81 7.78
N ASP A 30 1.96 6.19 7.09
CA ASP A 30 2.48 4.87 7.47
C ASP A 30 3.36 4.95 8.73
N ARG A 31 3.46 3.83 9.46
CA ARG A 31 4.26 3.71 10.67
C ARG A 31 5.74 4.05 10.43
N HIS A 32 6.29 3.71 9.26
CA HIS A 32 7.66 4.06 8.91
C HIS A 32 7.83 5.58 8.74
N THR A 33 6.92 6.22 8.00
CA THR A 33 6.93 7.67 7.79
C THR A 33 6.80 8.42 9.11
N LEU A 34 5.86 8.01 9.97
CA LEU A 34 5.68 8.62 11.29
C LEU A 34 6.95 8.54 12.14
N SER A 35 7.63 7.39 12.16
CA SER A 35 8.89 7.20 12.87
C SER A 35 9.98 8.15 12.37
N LEU A 36 10.09 8.33 11.05
CA LEU A 36 11.04 9.27 10.46
C LEU A 36 10.72 10.72 10.84
N LEU A 37 9.43 11.11 10.78
CA LEU A 37 9.00 12.44 11.19
C LEU A 37 9.31 12.72 12.66
N MET A 38 9.06 11.76 13.56
CA MET A 38 9.42 11.91 14.99
C MET A 38 10.93 12.09 15.18
N ALA A 39 11.77 11.32 14.48
CA ALA A 39 13.23 11.47 14.55
C ALA A 39 13.72 12.83 14.00
N LEU A 40 13.03 13.39 13.00
CA LEU A 40 13.33 14.73 12.48
C LEU A 40 12.88 15.83 13.46
N CYS A 41 11.70 15.68 14.07
CA CYS A 41 11.21 16.57 15.11
C CYS A 41 12.12 16.57 16.35
N ASP A 42 12.64 15.40 16.77
CA ASP A 42 13.61 15.30 17.88
C ASP A 42 14.92 16.06 17.60
N ARG A 43 15.26 16.26 16.33
CA ARG A 43 16.42 17.06 15.89
C ARG A 43 16.10 18.56 15.75
N GLY A 44 14.89 18.99 16.10
CA GLY A 44 14.46 20.38 16.05
C GLY A 44 13.90 20.83 14.70
N ALA A 45 13.52 19.90 13.82
CA ALA A 45 12.80 20.27 12.61
C ALA A 45 11.39 20.81 12.93
N ASN A 46 10.94 21.82 12.19
CA ASN A 46 9.61 22.40 12.38
C ASN A 46 8.52 21.42 11.88
N PRO A 47 7.58 20.98 12.74
CA PRO A 47 6.53 20.04 12.36
C PRO A 47 5.59 20.58 11.27
N GLU A 48 5.36 21.90 11.21
CA GLU A 48 4.52 22.51 10.17
C GLU A 48 5.15 22.40 8.78
N ALA A 49 6.47 22.62 8.69
CA ALA A 49 7.21 22.48 7.44
C ALA A 49 7.26 21.01 6.98
N LEU A 50 7.45 20.08 7.91
CA LEU A 50 7.37 18.64 7.66
C LEU A 50 5.99 18.23 7.13
N ALA A 51 4.91 18.77 7.70
CA ALA A 51 3.55 18.49 7.23
C ALA A 51 3.32 18.99 5.79
N ALA A 52 3.82 20.18 5.45
CA ALA A 52 3.76 20.69 4.08
C ALA A 52 4.47 19.76 3.09
N LEU A 53 5.71 19.34 3.41
CA LEU A 53 6.49 18.43 2.59
C LEU A 53 5.80 17.08 2.39
N VAL A 54 5.24 16.49 3.46
CA VAL A 54 4.53 15.21 3.35
C VAL A 54 3.29 15.33 2.47
N ARG A 55 2.55 16.44 2.55
CA ARG A 55 1.39 16.70 1.69
C ARG A 55 1.79 16.85 0.23
N GLU A 56 2.88 17.56 -0.06
CA GLU A 56 3.39 17.71 -1.42
C GLU A 56 3.89 16.38 -1.99
N LEU A 57 4.65 15.59 -1.22
CA LEU A 57 5.14 14.29 -1.64
C LEU A 57 4.02 13.27 -1.86
N SER A 58 3.01 13.24 -0.98
CA SER A 58 1.85 12.36 -1.13
C SER A 58 0.96 12.78 -2.31
N SER A 59 0.90 14.07 -2.64
CA SER A 59 0.19 14.56 -3.82
C SER A 59 0.96 14.33 -5.13
N ALA A 60 2.28 14.23 -5.07
CA ALA A 60 3.15 14.02 -6.23
C ALA A 60 3.34 12.53 -6.58
N ALA A 61 3.05 11.61 -5.64
CA ALA A 61 3.11 10.18 -5.87
C ALA A 61 1.78 9.67 -6.48
N PRO A 62 1.74 9.15 -7.73
CA PRO A 62 0.60 8.39 -8.20
C PRO A 62 0.43 7.12 -7.34
N PRO A 63 -0.80 6.59 -7.17
CA PRO A 63 -1.05 5.38 -6.38
C PRO A 63 -0.53 4.15 -7.13
N ALA A 64 0.77 3.92 -7.05
CA ALA A 64 1.38 2.66 -7.44
C ALA A 64 1.37 1.74 -6.21
N ALA A 65 0.60 0.66 -6.29
CA ALA A 65 0.52 -0.47 -5.34
C ALA A 65 -0.54 -0.39 -4.22
N ALA A 66 -1.82 -0.41 -4.61
CA ALA A 66 -2.81 -1.23 -3.90
C ALA A 66 -3.31 -2.30 -4.88
N ALA A 67 -2.51 -3.35 -5.01
CA ALA A 67 -2.85 -4.55 -5.75
C ALA A 67 -4.11 -5.20 -5.13
N ALA A 68 -5.16 -5.32 -5.94
CA ALA A 68 -6.27 -6.21 -5.66
C ALA A 68 -5.76 -7.66 -5.63
N PRO A 69 -6.05 -8.46 -4.59
CA PRO A 69 -5.90 -9.91 -4.71
C PRO A 69 -7.05 -10.43 -5.58
N ALA A 70 -6.79 -10.64 -6.86
CA ALA A 70 -7.68 -11.40 -7.73
C ALA A 70 -7.81 -12.85 -7.19
N PRO A 71 -9.01 -13.44 -7.14
CA PRO A 71 -9.17 -14.81 -6.67
C PRO A 71 -8.53 -15.78 -7.66
N VAL A 72 -7.61 -16.61 -7.15
CA VAL A 72 -6.97 -17.72 -7.87
C VAL A 72 -7.99 -18.83 -8.16
N SER A 73 -8.67 -18.75 -9.30
CA SER A 73 -9.42 -19.90 -9.85
C SER A 73 -8.45 -20.82 -10.59
N ASN A 74 -7.86 -21.77 -9.85
CA ASN A 74 -7.03 -22.82 -10.41
C ASN A 74 -7.94 -23.93 -10.96
N GLY A 75 -8.38 -23.79 -12.21
CA GLY A 75 -9.09 -24.82 -12.98
C GLY A 75 -8.10 -25.61 -13.83
N THR A 76 -7.77 -26.81 -13.38
CA THR A 76 -6.90 -27.77 -14.05
C THR A 76 -7.47 -28.23 -15.40
N ALA A 77 -6.56 -28.32 -16.39
CA ALA A 77 -6.53 -29.20 -17.57
C ALA A 77 -7.57 -29.03 -18.70
N ALA A 78 -7.12 -28.54 -19.85
CA ALA A 78 -6.68 -29.36 -21.01
C ALA A 78 -6.72 -28.57 -22.34
N PRO A 79 -5.62 -28.48 -23.12
CA PRO A 79 -5.66 -27.99 -24.49
C PRO A 79 -5.73 -29.17 -25.49
N ALA A 80 -6.80 -29.26 -26.27
CA ALA A 80 -6.88 -30.14 -27.44
C ALA A 80 -6.91 -29.29 -28.73
N PRO A 81 -6.02 -29.57 -29.71
CA PRO A 81 -5.90 -28.76 -30.93
C PRO A 81 -6.89 -29.19 -32.01
N THR A 82 -7.40 -28.18 -32.70
CA THR A 82 -7.66 -28.14 -34.15
C THR A 82 -8.40 -29.34 -34.78
N THR A 83 -9.68 -29.13 -35.09
CA THR A 83 -10.26 -29.72 -36.31
C THR A 83 -11.21 -28.73 -36.99
N ALA A 84 -10.73 -28.28 -38.15
CA ALA A 84 -11.41 -27.90 -39.38
C ALA A 84 -12.83 -27.31 -39.32
N SER A 85 -12.91 -26.03 -39.69
CA SER A 85 -14.01 -25.49 -40.49
C SER A 85 -14.25 -26.32 -41.75
N LEU A 86 -15.46 -26.83 -41.96
CA LEU A 86 -15.96 -27.09 -43.31
C LEU A 86 -17.49 -27.10 -43.34
N PHE A 87 -18.11 -25.92 -43.32
CA PHE A 87 -19.46 -25.77 -43.84
C PHE A 87 -19.68 -24.36 -44.40
N PRO A 88 -19.74 -24.21 -45.73
CA PRO A 88 -20.43 -23.10 -46.34
C PRO A 88 -21.61 -23.64 -47.14
N SER A 89 -22.82 -23.14 -46.88
CA SER A 89 -23.83 -22.85 -47.93
C SER A 89 -25.13 -22.37 -47.29
N GLY A 90 -25.14 -21.09 -46.92
CA GLY A 90 -26.36 -20.32 -46.65
C GLY A 90 -26.89 -19.63 -47.91
N LEU A 91 -27.19 -20.38 -48.97
CA LEU A 91 -27.93 -19.83 -50.13
C LEU A 91 -29.42 -19.78 -49.81
N ARG A 92 -29.82 -18.70 -49.12
CA ARG A 92 -31.22 -18.25 -49.05
C ARG A 92 -31.46 -17.19 -50.12
N HIS A 93 -32.31 -17.52 -51.10
CA HIS A 93 -33.40 -16.74 -51.75
C HIS A 93 -33.71 -17.34 -53.14
N PRO A 94 -34.88 -17.07 -53.74
CA PRO A 94 -35.99 -16.20 -53.33
C PRO A 94 -37.17 -16.91 -52.65
#